data_AF-A0A925YQB8-F1
#
_entry.id   AF-A0A925YQB8-F1
#
_cell.length_a   1.000
_cell.length_b   1.000
_cell.length_c   1.000
_cell.angle_alpha   90.00
_cell.angle_beta   90.00
_cell.angle_gamma   90.00
#
_symmetry.space_group_name_H-M   'P 1'
#
loop_
_entity.id
_entity.type
_entity.pdbx_description
1 polymer ?
#
loop_
_entity_poly.entity_id
_entity_poly.type
_entity_poly.pdbx_seq_one_letter_code
_entity_poly.pdbx_strand_id
1 'polypeptide(L)'
;MRVYYDRDADVNLIKGKKVAIVGYGSQGRAHALNLKDTGAKTLAVALKAGSASAKKVEADGLKVMTVSEAAKWADLMMMAVPDELQGDLFRDEIAPNIRDGAAIAFAHGLNVH
;
A
#
# COMPACT_ATOMS: atom_id res chain seq x y z
N MET A 1 4.64 -5.48 28.13
CA MET A 1 4.95 -5.17 26.72
C MET A 1 5.45 -6.44 26.07
N ARG A 2 4.88 -6.83 24.92
CA ARG A 2 5.36 -7.97 24.13
C ARG A 2 6.12 -7.42 22.93
N VAL A 3 7.33 -7.92 22.70
CA VAL A 3 8.23 -7.46 21.62
C VAL A 3 8.43 -8.62 20.65
N TYR A 4 8.43 -8.32 19.35
CA TYR A 4 8.58 -9.30 18.27
C TYR A 4 9.83 -9.00 17.45
N TYR A 5 10.46 -10.04 16.92
CA TYR A 5 11.66 -9.99 16.09
C TYR A 5 11.46 -10.82 14.82
N ASP A 6 12.47 -10.85 13.94
CA ASP A 6 12.42 -11.61 12.68
C ASP A 6 12.10 -13.11 12.89
N ARG A 7 12.57 -13.71 13.98
CA ARG A 7 12.26 -15.12 14.32
C ARG A 7 10.78 -15.37 14.64
N ASP A 8 10.04 -14.31 14.96
CA ASP A 8 8.62 -14.37 15.29
C ASP A 8 7.73 -14.05 14.08
N ALA A 9 8.32 -13.76 12.91
CA ALA A 9 7.63 -13.38 11.69
C ALA A 9 8.06 -14.21 10.49
N ASP A 10 7.10 -14.80 9.77
CA ASP A 10 7.38 -15.43 8.47
C ASP A 10 7.28 -14.40 7.35
N VAL A 11 8.43 -13.89 6.93
CA VAL A 11 8.54 -12.92 5.82
C VAL A 11 8.04 -13.48 4.48
N ASN A 12 7.99 -14.81 4.31
CA ASN A 12 7.53 -15.40 3.05
C ASN A 12 6.04 -15.17 2.81
N LEU A 13 5.26 -14.98 3.88
CA LEU A 13 3.83 -14.69 3.80
C LEU A 13 3.58 -13.41 2.98
N ILE A 14 4.34 -12.35 3.19
CA ILE A 14 4.16 -11.08 2.46
C ILE A 14 4.80 -11.12 1.07
N LYS A 15 5.90 -11.87 0.88
CA LYS A 15 6.59 -11.95 -0.42
C LYS A 15 5.72 -12.53 -1.54
N GLY A 16 4.78 -13.40 -1.16
CA GLY A 16 3.82 -14.03 -2.07
C GLY A 16 2.53 -13.22 -2.31
N LYS A 17 2.35 -12.07 -1.65
CA LYS A 17 1.14 -11.23 -1.80
C LYS A 17 1.34 -10.15 -2.86
N LYS A 18 0.22 -9.77 -3.48
CA LYS A 18 0.08 -8.54 -4.25
C LYS A 18 -0.10 -7.38 -3.27
N VAL A 19 0.92 -6.55 -3.11
CA VAL A 19 0.89 -5.42 -2.19
C VAL A 19 0.73 -4.12 -2.97
N ALA A 20 -0.22 -3.29 -2.54
CA ALA A 20 -0.38 -1.93 -3.04
C ALA A 20 -0.10 -0.91 -1.94
N ILE A 21 0.79 0.04 -2.20
CA ILE A 21 1.03 1.19 -1.32
C ILE A 21 0.23 2.37 -1.85
N VAL A 22 -0.74 2.86 -1.07
CA VAL A 22 -1.61 3.97 -1.46
C VAL A 22 -0.95 5.27 -1.02
N GLY A 23 -0.45 6.03 -1.98
CA GLY A 23 0.35 7.23 -1.75
C GLY A 23 1.87 6.99 -1.82
N TYR A 24 2.61 8.04 -2.18
CA TYR A 24 4.07 7.98 -2.34
C TYR A 24 4.80 9.18 -1.72
N GLY A 25 4.34 9.57 -0.53
CA GLY A 25 5.03 10.53 0.34
C GLY A 25 6.20 9.88 1.08
N SER A 26 6.53 10.39 2.27
CA SER A 26 7.62 9.85 3.10
C SER A 26 7.40 8.37 3.47
N GLN A 27 6.27 8.05 4.11
CA GLN A 27 5.98 6.68 4.53
C GLN A 27 5.71 5.74 3.36
N GLY A 28 4.95 6.18 2.35
CA GLY A 28 4.65 5.36 1.17
C GLY A 28 5.91 4.93 0.43
N ARG A 29 6.86 5.86 0.22
CA ARG A 29 8.15 5.54 -0.42
C ARG A 29 8.98 4.58 0.43
N ALA A 30 9.08 4.81 1.74
CA ALA A 30 9.84 3.94 2.63
C ALA A 30 9.27 2.51 2.65
N HIS A 31 7.96 2.35 2.80
CA HIS A 31 7.32 1.03 2.78
C HIS A 31 7.52 0.31 1.44
N ALA A 32 7.32 1.02 0.32
CA ALA A 32 7.46 0.42 -1.00
C ALA A 32 8.89 -0.08 -1.27
N LEU A 33 9.89 0.76 -1.00
CA LEU A 33 11.29 0.39 -1.25
C LEU A 33 11.76 -0.73 -0.31
N ASN A 34 11.44 -0.65 0.98
CA ASN A 34 11.82 -1.70 1.92
C ASN A 34 11.17 -3.05 1.58
N LEU A 35 9.91 -3.07 1.14
CA LEU A 35 9.25 -4.30 0.68
C LEU A 35 9.87 -4.86 -0.60
N LYS A 36 10.22 -3.98 -1.55
CA LYS A 36 10.94 -4.36 -2.78
C LYS A 36 12.29 -5.01 -2.44
N ASP A 37 13.08 -4.39 -1.57
CA ASP A 37 14.39 -4.89 -1.14
C ASP A 37 14.28 -6.19 -0.33
N THR A 38 13.17 -6.37 0.40
CA THR A 38 12.83 -7.64 1.10
C THR A 38 12.52 -8.77 0.12
N GLY A 39 12.24 -8.47 -1.15
CA GLY A 39 11.93 -9.45 -2.19
C GLY A 39 10.43 -9.70 -2.38
N ALA A 40 9.58 -8.73 -2.03
CA ALA A 40 8.17 -8.77 -2.41
C ALA A 40 8.05 -8.77 -3.94
N LYS A 41 7.52 -9.85 -4.50
CA LYS A 41 7.54 -10.07 -5.96
C LYS A 41 6.53 -9.19 -6.71
N THR A 42 5.47 -8.78 -6.04
CA THR A 42 4.31 -8.18 -6.69
C THR A 42 3.86 -6.96 -5.91
N LEU A 43 4.50 -5.83 -6.25
CA LEU A 43 4.31 -4.55 -5.57
C LEU A 43 3.88 -3.48 -6.58
N ALA A 44 2.91 -2.66 -6.20
CA ALA A 44 2.50 -1.48 -6.94
C ALA A 44 2.30 -0.28 -5.99
N VAL A 45 2.40 0.92 -6.52
CA VAL A 45 2.05 2.15 -5.82
C VAL A 45 0.78 2.71 -6.46
N ALA A 46 -0.26 2.85 -5.65
CA ALA A 46 -1.53 3.40 -6.04
C ALA A 46 -1.53 4.92 -5.85
N LEU A 47 -1.79 5.66 -6.93
CA LEU A 47 -1.83 7.11 -6.96
C LEU A 47 -3.11 7.58 -7.66
N LYS A 48 -3.50 8.83 -7.40
CA LYS A 48 -4.52 9.50 -8.21
C LYS A 48 -4.02 9.63 -9.66
N ALA A 49 -4.91 9.48 -10.63
CA ALA A 49 -4.59 9.65 -12.05
C ALA A 49 -3.95 11.04 -12.29
N GLY A 50 -2.85 11.06 -13.06
CA GLY A 50 -2.10 12.29 -13.34
C GLY A 50 -1.25 12.82 -12.18
N SER A 51 -1.07 12.07 -11.08
CA SER A 51 -0.24 12.50 -9.95
C SER A 51 1.20 12.80 -10.38
N ALA A 52 1.72 13.95 -9.92
CA ALA A 52 3.10 14.35 -10.18
C ALA A 52 4.14 13.37 -9.60
N SER A 53 3.79 12.60 -8.56
CA SER A 53 4.67 11.61 -7.95
C SER A 53 4.83 10.33 -8.78
N ALA A 54 4.04 10.11 -9.83
CA ALA A 54 4.13 8.91 -10.68
C ALA A 54 5.54 8.76 -11.29
N LYS A 55 6.14 9.84 -11.79
CA LYS A 55 7.51 9.84 -12.32
C LYS A 55 8.54 9.38 -11.29
N LYS A 56 8.32 9.72 -10.01
CA LYS A 56 9.21 9.33 -8.91
C LYS A 56 9.09 7.83 -8.60
N VAL A 57 7.86 7.29 -8.61
CA VAL A 57 7.61 5.86 -8.47
C VAL A 57 8.28 5.07 -9.59
N GLU A 58 8.11 5.52 -10.83
CA GLU A 58 8.71 4.88 -12.00
C GLU A 58 10.24 4.94 -11.97
N ALA A 59 10.82 6.08 -11.56
CA ALA A 59 12.27 6.22 -11.39
C ALA A 59 12.84 5.31 -10.29
N ASP A 60 12.06 5.05 -9.23
CA ASP A 60 12.38 4.07 -8.18
C ASP A 60 12.14 2.60 -8.66
N GLY A 61 11.73 2.41 -9.92
CA GLY A 61 11.53 1.11 -10.55
C GLY A 61 10.35 0.35 -9.98
N LEU A 62 9.26 1.05 -9.65
CA LEU A 62 8.02 0.51 -9.12
C LEU A 62 6.88 0.72 -10.12
N LYS A 63 5.89 -0.17 -10.09
CA LYS A 63 4.69 -0.07 -10.92
C LYS A 63 3.72 0.97 -10.34
N VAL A 64 3.19 1.85 -11.17
CA VAL A 64 2.10 2.76 -10.80
C VAL A 64 0.75 2.15 -11.20
N MET A 65 -0.26 2.30 -10.35
CA MET A 65 -1.67 1.98 -10.64
C MET A 65 -2.57 3.11 -10.12
N THR A 66 -3.81 3.19 -10.62
CA THR A 66 -4.84 3.99 -9.95
C THR A 66 -5.30 3.31 -8.66
N VAL A 67 -5.95 4.06 -7.77
CA VAL A 67 -6.45 3.51 -6.50
C VAL A 67 -7.55 2.46 -6.74
N SER A 68 -8.51 2.76 -7.62
CA SER A 68 -9.53 1.79 -8.06
C SER A 68 -8.94 0.49 -8.63
N GLU A 69 -7.91 0.57 -9.48
CA GLU A 69 -7.27 -0.63 -10.05
C GLU A 69 -6.52 -1.43 -8.98
N ALA A 70 -5.82 -0.74 -8.09
CA ALA A 70 -5.11 -1.38 -6.99
C ALA A 70 -6.06 -2.10 -6.03
N ALA A 71 -7.23 -1.51 -5.74
CA ALA A 71 -8.26 -2.13 -4.88
C ALA A 71 -8.77 -3.47 -5.42
N LYS A 72 -8.94 -3.58 -6.75
CA LYS A 72 -9.36 -4.84 -7.40
C LYS A 72 -8.26 -5.91 -7.40
N TRP A 73 -7.01 -5.48 -7.39
CA TRP A 73 -5.86 -6.32 -7.67
C TRP A 73 -5.12 -6.79 -6.42
N ALA A 74 -5.04 -5.94 -5.39
CA ALA A 74 -4.18 -6.15 -4.23
C ALA A 74 -4.75 -7.18 -3.26
N ASP A 75 -3.86 -7.94 -2.63
CA ASP A 75 -4.18 -8.75 -1.44
C ASP A 75 -4.06 -7.93 -0.16
N LEU A 76 -3.16 -6.96 -0.16
CA LEU A 76 -2.93 -6.03 0.95
C LEU A 76 -2.73 -4.62 0.42
N MET A 77 -3.48 -3.67 0.96
CA MET A 77 -3.35 -2.25 0.68
C MET A 77 -2.81 -1.54 1.92
N MET A 78 -1.72 -0.79 1.78
CA MET A 78 -1.17 0.04 2.85
C MET A 78 -1.53 1.50 2.61
N MET A 79 -2.34 2.08 3.50
CA MET A 79 -2.74 3.48 3.45
C MET A 79 -1.60 4.37 3.95
N ALA A 80 -1.04 5.17 3.06
CA ALA A 80 0.07 6.09 3.33
C ALA A 80 -0.15 7.48 2.68
N VAL A 81 -1.41 7.89 2.59
CA VAL A 81 -1.87 9.25 2.25
C VAL A 81 -2.22 10.01 3.54
N PRO A 82 -2.27 11.37 3.52
CA PRO A 82 -2.71 12.16 4.66
C PRO A 82 -4.05 11.69 5.23
N ASP A 83 -4.17 11.66 6.56
CA ASP A 83 -5.29 11.03 7.25
C ASP A 83 -6.64 11.63 6.88
N GLU A 84 -6.70 12.95 6.69
CA GLU A 84 -7.89 13.68 6.29
C GLU A 84 -8.42 13.32 4.90
N LEU A 85 -7.59 12.69 4.06
CA LEU A 85 -7.96 12.26 2.71
C LEU A 85 -8.39 10.79 2.65
N GLN A 86 -8.09 10.00 3.68
CA GLN A 86 -8.29 8.54 3.64
C GLN A 86 -9.77 8.15 3.59
N GLY A 87 -10.66 8.88 4.28
CA GLY A 87 -12.09 8.58 4.33
C GLY A 87 -12.77 8.71 2.96
N ASP A 88 -12.56 9.83 2.27
CA ASP A 88 -13.10 10.05 0.93
C ASP A 88 -12.50 9.06 -0.07
N LEU A 89 -11.19 8.85 0.00
CA LEU A 89 -10.51 7.90 -0.87
C LEU A 89 -11.03 6.47 -0.68
N PHE A 90 -11.28 6.06 0.57
CA PHE A 90 -11.84 4.76 0.86
C PHE A 90 -13.22 4.62 0.26
N ARG A 91 -14.13 5.57 0.54
CA ARG A 91 -15.51 5.54 0.08
C ARG A 91 -15.63 5.53 -1.44
N ASP A 92 -14.84 6.36 -2.12
CA ASP A 92 -15.06 6.64 -3.54
C ASP A 92 -14.27 5.71 -4.46
N GLU A 93 -13.10 5.21 -4.01
CA GLU A 93 -12.16 4.44 -4.87
C GLU A 93 -11.88 3.03 -4.35
N ILE A 94 -11.87 2.79 -3.04
CA ILE A 94 -11.47 1.49 -2.46
C ILE A 94 -12.68 0.62 -2.18
N ALA A 95 -13.63 1.07 -1.36
CA ALA A 95 -14.82 0.33 -0.96
C ALA A 95 -15.62 -0.29 -2.13
N PRO A 96 -15.87 0.42 -3.26
CA PRO A 96 -16.60 -0.18 -4.37
C PRO A 96 -15.78 -1.19 -5.20
N ASN A 97 -14.46 -1.24 -5.01
CA ASN A 97 -13.54 -1.96 -5.88
C ASN A 97 -12.71 -3.03 -5.16
N ILE A 98 -12.66 -3.00 -3.83
CA ILE A 98 -11.84 -3.89 -3.02
C ILE A 98 -12.27 -5.34 -3.23
N ARG A 99 -11.31 -6.21 -3.50
CA ARG A 99 -11.60 -7.64 -3.65
C ARG A 99 -11.97 -8.27 -2.32
N ASP A 100 -12.81 -9.29 -2.37
CA ASP A 100 -13.14 -10.08 -1.18
C ASP A 100 -11.88 -10.72 -0.57
N GLY A 101 -11.79 -10.69 0.76
CA GLY A 101 -10.63 -11.18 1.53
C GLY A 101 -9.34 -10.36 1.39
N ALA A 102 -9.36 -9.14 0.83
CA ALA A 102 -8.22 -8.24 0.90
C ALA A 102 -8.08 -7.60 2.29
N ALA A 103 -6.84 -7.31 2.68
CA ALA A 103 -6.53 -6.59 3.90
C ALA A 103 -6.24 -5.11 3.61
N ILE A 104 -6.69 -4.23 4.50
CA ILE A 104 -6.29 -2.82 4.53
C ILE A 104 -5.48 -2.57 5.79
N ALA A 105 -4.27 -2.06 5.62
CA ALA A 105 -3.37 -1.66 6.68
C ALA A 105 -3.23 -0.14 6.70
N PHE A 106 -2.97 0.41 7.88
CA PHE A 106 -2.79 1.83 8.10
C PHE A 106 -1.49 2.07 8.87
N ALA A 107 -0.79 3.16 8.54
CA ALA A 107 0.37 3.58 9.31
C ALA A 107 0.00 4.29 10.63
N HIS A 108 -1.25 4.77 10.73
CA HIS A 108 -1.79 5.44 11.89
C HIS A 108 -3.28 5.10 12.07
N GLY A 109 -3.76 5.09 13.31
CA GLY A 109 -5.10 4.57 13.66
C GLY A 109 -6.26 5.57 13.50
N LEU A 110 -6.01 6.83 13.12
CA LEU A 110 -7.01 7.91 13.20
C LEU A 110 -8.35 7.57 12.52
N ASN A 111 -8.32 6.94 11.35
CA ASN A 111 -9.52 6.66 10.54
C ASN A 111 -10.25 5.36 10.92
N VAL A 112 -9.73 4.58 11.87
CA VAL A 112 -10.30 3.28 12.26
C VAL A 112 -10.54 3.15 13.77
N HIS A 113 -10.19 4.17 14.55
CA HIS A 113 -10.34 4.16 16.01
C HIS A 113 -11.79 4.32 16.46
#